data_AF-A0A4Y9ZR72-F1
#
_entry.id   AF-A0A4Y9ZR72-F1
#
_cell.length_a   1.000
_cell.length_b   1.000
_cell.length_c   1.000
_cell.angle_alpha   90.00
_cell.angle_beta   90.00
_cell.angle_gamma   90.00
#
_symmetry.space_group_name_H-M   'P 1'
#
loop_
_entity.id
_entity.type
_entity.pdbx_description
1 polymer ?
#
loop_
_entity_poly.entity_id
_entity_poly.type
_entity_poly.pdbx_seq_one_letter_code
_entity_poly.pdbx_strand_id
1 'polypeptide(L)'
;MEHMAPMPASPDSEPPENEEIQQRWPFTTARSTGTEHQDLLAALLTADTLDEISNADDYDAVARYIRSQGRVDVTGKIICGLAFWLYPTGLYGPYHEVQGGIHKYGTLITVEPGALLDDAMARIKSALRQDGIAHEHVGGSPPPQ
;
A
#
# COMPACT_ATOMS: atom_id res chain seq x y z
N MET A 1 5.98 -67.35 -14.63
CA MET A 1 6.36 -66.23 -13.76
C MET A 1 7.01 -65.19 -14.66
N GLU A 2 6.24 -64.22 -15.12
CA GLU A 2 6.79 -63.05 -15.80
C GLU A 2 6.45 -61.83 -14.95
N HIS A 3 7.50 -61.20 -14.45
CA HIS A 3 7.42 -59.99 -13.65
C HIS A 3 7.10 -58.81 -14.57
N MET A 4 5.91 -58.24 -14.42
CA MET A 4 5.56 -56.96 -15.03
C MET A 4 6.05 -55.85 -14.10
N ALA A 5 7.10 -55.13 -14.52
CA ALA A 5 7.59 -53.95 -13.81
C ALA A 5 6.60 -52.78 -13.96
N PRO A 6 6.36 -51.96 -12.93
CA PRO A 6 5.54 -50.75 -13.08
C PRO A 6 6.31 -49.70 -13.88
N MET A 7 5.63 -49.08 -14.86
CA MET A 7 6.16 -47.98 -15.66
C MET A 7 6.43 -46.74 -14.78
N PRO A 8 7.46 -45.93 -15.09
CA PRO A 8 7.71 -44.68 -14.39
C PRO A 8 6.59 -43.67 -14.65
N ALA A 9 6.19 -42.94 -13.61
CA ALA A 9 5.26 -41.83 -13.70
C ALA A 9 5.82 -40.74 -14.64
N SER A 10 4.97 -40.25 -15.56
CA SER A 10 5.29 -39.13 -16.46
C SER A 10 5.63 -37.86 -15.66
N PRO A 11 6.66 -37.09 -16.04
CA PRO A 11 7.09 -35.88 -15.35
C PRO A 11 6.38 -34.60 -15.81
N ASP A 12 5.16 -34.69 -16.35
CA ASP A 12 4.41 -33.53 -16.85
C ASP A 12 3.33 -33.12 -15.83
N SER A 13 3.75 -32.82 -14.60
CA SER A 13 2.92 -31.99 -13.72
C SER A 13 3.31 -30.55 -14.00
N GLU A 14 2.51 -29.85 -14.81
CA GLU A 14 2.59 -28.39 -14.90
C GLU A 14 2.58 -27.84 -13.47
N PRO A 15 3.58 -27.03 -13.07
CA PRO A 15 3.55 -26.40 -11.76
C PRO A 15 2.27 -25.55 -11.68
N PRO A 16 1.60 -25.50 -10.51
CA PRO A 16 0.42 -24.68 -10.37
C PRO A 16 0.79 -23.26 -10.75
N GLU A 17 0.03 -22.64 -11.68
CA GLU A 17 0.27 -21.31 -12.25
C GLU A 17 0.58 -20.22 -11.19
N ASN A 18 0.17 -20.46 -9.94
CA ASN A 18 0.46 -19.63 -8.77
C ASN A 18 1.93 -19.56 -8.35
N GLU A 19 2.75 -20.61 -8.54
CA GLU A 19 4.18 -20.57 -8.16
C GLU A 19 5.04 -19.79 -9.16
N GLU A 20 4.74 -19.86 -10.46
CA GLU A 20 5.50 -19.15 -11.50
C GLU A 20 5.29 -17.62 -11.46
N ILE A 21 4.08 -17.15 -11.10
CA ILE A 21 3.79 -15.72 -10.97
C ILE A 21 4.61 -15.08 -9.84
N GLN A 22 4.78 -15.78 -8.71
CA GLN A 22 5.58 -15.30 -7.58
C GLN A 22 7.08 -15.27 -7.90
N GLN A 23 7.58 -16.18 -8.74
CA GLN A 23 8.98 -16.18 -9.17
C GLN A 23 9.31 -15.06 -10.17
N ARG A 24 8.34 -14.62 -10.97
CA ARG A 24 8.55 -13.61 -12.02
C ARG A 24 8.62 -12.18 -11.49
N TRP A 25 7.91 -11.87 -10.42
CA TRP A 25 7.86 -10.54 -9.81
C TRP A 25 8.08 -10.62 -8.29
N PRO A 26 9.31 -10.41 -7.80
CA PRO A 26 9.65 -10.67 -6.40
C PRO A 26 9.02 -9.69 -5.39
N PHE A 27 8.42 -8.59 -5.85
CA PHE A 27 7.88 -7.51 -5.02
C PHE A 27 6.44 -7.15 -5.45
N THR A 28 5.49 -8.04 -5.14
CA THR A 28 4.04 -7.79 -5.33
C THR A 28 3.33 -7.38 -4.04
N THR A 29 4.02 -7.49 -2.90
CA THR A 29 3.53 -7.14 -1.57
C THR A 29 4.62 -6.39 -0.82
N ALA A 30 4.26 -5.33 -0.08
CA ALA A 30 5.25 -4.60 0.70
C ALA A 30 5.81 -5.48 1.83
N ARG A 31 7.13 -5.45 2.02
CA ARG A 31 7.85 -6.27 3.02
C ARG A 31 8.47 -5.45 4.16
N SER A 32 8.37 -4.13 4.11
CA SER A 32 8.91 -3.21 5.12
C SER A 32 7.94 -2.08 5.41
N THR A 33 8.03 -1.53 6.63
CA THR A 33 7.22 -0.39 7.09
C THR A 33 8.11 0.80 7.41
N GLY A 34 7.53 2.00 7.52
CA GLY A 34 8.26 3.28 7.51
C GLY A 34 9.35 3.48 8.56
N THR A 35 9.35 2.72 9.65
CA THR A 35 10.32 2.89 10.75
C THR A 35 11.74 2.51 10.38
N GLU A 36 11.94 1.66 9.36
CA GLU A 36 13.26 1.12 9.01
C GLU A 36 14.02 1.93 7.94
N HIS A 37 13.33 2.84 7.23
CA HIS A 37 13.86 3.53 6.04
C HIS A 37 13.47 5.02 5.96
N GLN A 38 13.79 5.78 7.02
CA GLN A 38 13.46 7.21 7.10
C GLN A 38 14.08 8.07 5.98
N ASP A 39 15.29 7.75 5.52
CA ASP A 39 15.94 8.48 4.42
C ASP A 39 15.21 8.27 3.09
N LEU A 40 14.68 7.07 2.84
CA LEU A 40 13.87 6.79 1.66
C LEU A 40 12.54 7.53 1.72
N LEU A 41 11.89 7.58 2.90
CA LEU A 41 10.67 8.36 3.07
C LEU A 41 10.91 9.85 2.84
N ALA A 42 12.02 10.39 3.34
CA ALA A 42 12.41 11.78 3.07
C ALA A 42 12.66 12.02 1.57
N ALA A 43 13.30 11.07 0.86
CA ALA A 43 13.51 11.18 -0.58
C ALA A 43 12.18 11.15 -1.37
N LEU A 44 11.27 10.23 -1.03
CA LEU A 44 9.93 10.14 -1.64
C LEU A 44 9.11 11.41 -1.39
N LEU A 45 9.28 12.01 -0.22
CA LEU A 45 8.64 13.27 0.14
C LEU A 45 9.12 14.44 -0.74
N THR A 46 10.37 14.41 -1.18
CA THR A 46 10.94 15.45 -2.08
C THR A 46 10.67 15.22 -3.55
N ALA A 47 10.14 14.05 -3.94
CA ALA A 47 10.01 13.67 -5.34
C ALA A 47 8.85 14.39 -6.08
N ASP A 48 7.98 15.12 -5.38
CA ASP A 48 6.85 15.94 -5.91
C ASP A 48 5.95 15.23 -6.96
N THR A 49 5.92 13.90 -6.92
CA THR A 49 5.24 13.04 -7.90
C THR A 49 4.07 12.28 -7.30
N LEU A 50 3.94 12.31 -5.97
CA LEU A 50 2.88 11.64 -5.25
C LEU A 50 1.78 12.65 -4.93
N ASP A 51 0.52 12.22 -5.09
CA ASP A 51 -0.62 13.06 -4.75
C ASP A 51 -0.58 13.45 -3.27
N GLU A 52 -0.99 14.68 -2.98
CA GLU A 52 -1.06 15.22 -1.62
C GLU A 52 -2.50 15.48 -1.22
N ILE A 53 -2.90 14.96 -0.06
CA ILE A 53 -4.26 15.06 0.46
C ILE A 53 -4.20 15.52 1.91
N SER A 54 -5.16 16.34 2.33
CA SER A 54 -5.31 16.74 3.73
C SER A 54 -6.52 16.06 4.38
N ASN A 55 -6.51 15.96 5.71
CA ASN A 55 -7.65 15.46 6.47
C ASN A 55 -8.74 16.52 6.79
N ALA A 56 -8.72 17.69 6.11
CA ALA A 56 -9.56 18.86 6.42
C ALA A 56 -11.06 18.60 6.50
N ASP A 57 -11.58 17.64 5.72
CA ASP A 57 -12.99 17.31 5.63
C ASP A 57 -13.35 15.99 6.36
N ASP A 58 -12.82 15.77 7.58
CA ASP A 58 -12.93 14.47 8.31
C ASP A 58 -12.61 13.25 7.40
N TYR A 59 -11.57 13.40 6.60
CA TYR A 59 -11.08 12.40 5.65
C TYR A 59 -12.04 12.07 4.49
N ASP A 60 -13.12 12.84 4.25
CA ASP A 60 -14.02 12.61 3.12
C ASP A 60 -13.29 12.72 1.77
N ALA A 61 -12.39 13.70 1.65
CA ALA A 61 -11.54 13.86 0.48
C ALA A 61 -10.65 12.62 0.24
N VAL A 62 -10.13 12.00 1.31
CA VAL A 62 -9.32 10.78 1.25
C VAL A 62 -10.17 9.60 0.77
N ALA A 63 -11.36 9.41 1.35
CA ALA A 63 -12.26 8.33 0.94
C ALA A 63 -12.69 8.46 -0.53
N ARG A 64 -13.00 9.69 -0.98
CA ARG A 64 -13.32 9.98 -2.38
C ARG A 64 -12.12 9.71 -3.29
N TYR A 65 -10.93 10.12 -2.89
CA TYR A 65 -9.70 9.86 -3.63
C TYR A 65 -9.49 8.35 -3.82
N ILE A 66 -9.54 7.56 -2.73
CA ILE A 66 -9.36 6.11 -2.80
C ILE A 66 -10.43 5.45 -3.68
N ARG A 67 -11.69 5.86 -3.58
CA ARG A 67 -12.76 5.35 -4.47
C ARG A 67 -12.46 5.62 -5.94
N SER A 68 -11.95 6.81 -6.27
CA SER A 68 -11.69 7.22 -7.65
C SER A 68 -10.41 6.60 -8.22
N GLN A 69 -9.28 6.76 -7.55
CA GLN A 69 -7.97 6.31 -8.03
C GLN A 69 -7.78 4.81 -7.78
N GLY A 70 -8.25 4.32 -6.63
CA GLY A 70 -8.14 2.91 -6.24
C GLY A 70 -9.16 2.02 -6.91
N ARG A 71 -10.13 2.59 -7.63
CA ARG A 71 -11.20 1.90 -8.35
C ARG A 71 -11.88 0.87 -7.46
N VAL A 72 -12.61 1.36 -6.46
CA VAL A 72 -13.30 0.48 -5.51
C VAL A 72 -14.45 -0.25 -6.20
N ASP A 73 -14.49 -1.58 -6.07
CA ASP A 73 -15.54 -2.42 -6.67
C ASP A 73 -16.83 -2.44 -5.85
N VAL A 74 -17.83 -3.20 -6.34
CA VAL A 74 -19.13 -3.34 -5.68
C VAL A 74 -19.07 -4.03 -4.32
N THR A 75 -17.98 -4.74 -4.01
CA THR A 75 -17.74 -5.41 -2.72
C THR A 75 -16.99 -4.51 -1.74
N GLY A 76 -16.61 -3.30 -2.15
CA GLY A 76 -15.82 -2.37 -1.33
C GLY A 76 -14.31 -2.63 -1.38
N LYS A 77 -13.83 -3.50 -2.28
CA LYS A 77 -12.41 -3.79 -2.45
C LYS A 77 -11.74 -2.81 -3.41
N ILE A 78 -10.53 -2.39 -3.07
CA ILE A 78 -9.67 -1.56 -3.89
C ILE A 78 -9.04 -2.44 -4.97
N ILE A 79 -9.22 -2.11 -6.26
CA ILE A 79 -8.68 -2.90 -7.38
C ILE A 79 -7.31 -2.39 -7.82
N CYS A 80 -7.05 -1.09 -7.68
CA CYS A 80 -5.79 -0.47 -8.05
C CYS A 80 -5.04 0.02 -6.80
N GLY A 81 -3.78 -0.37 -6.68
CA GLY A 81 -2.93 0.06 -5.58
C GLY A 81 -2.69 1.58 -5.62
N LEU A 82 -2.48 2.17 -4.46
CA LEU A 82 -2.35 3.61 -4.28
C LEU A 82 -1.11 3.96 -3.44
N ALA A 83 -0.54 5.12 -3.74
CA ALA A 83 0.47 5.78 -2.92
C ALA A 83 0.23 7.29 -2.94
N PHE A 84 0.06 7.90 -1.76
CA PHE A 84 -0.18 9.34 -1.63
C PHE A 84 0.26 9.85 -0.26
N TRP A 85 0.56 11.14 -0.17
CA TRP A 85 0.86 11.81 1.09
C TRP A 85 -0.42 12.31 1.76
N LEU A 86 -0.52 12.05 3.07
CA LEU A 86 -1.58 12.57 3.91
C LEU A 86 -1.03 13.57 4.92
N TYR A 87 -1.67 14.75 4.96
CA TYR A 87 -1.30 15.86 5.85
C TYR A 87 -2.43 16.24 6.82
N PRO A 88 -2.09 16.72 8.03
CA PRO A 88 -3.04 17.37 8.92
C PRO A 88 -3.65 18.64 8.31
N THR A 89 -4.84 19.00 8.78
CA THR A 89 -5.59 20.16 8.33
C THR A 89 -4.79 21.45 8.51
N GLY A 90 -4.78 22.31 7.49
CA GLY A 90 -4.03 23.56 7.52
C GLY A 90 -2.54 23.40 7.21
N LEU A 91 -2.06 22.17 7.00
CA LEU A 91 -0.73 21.87 6.49
C LEU A 91 -0.82 21.38 5.04
N TYR A 92 -0.02 21.97 4.16
CA TYR A 92 0.15 21.58 2.76
C TYR A 92 1.62 21.46 2.43
N GLY A 93 2.02 20.35 1.81
CA GLY A 93 3.42 20.10 1.51
C GLY A 93 4.27 19.66 2.70
N PRO A 94 5.49 19.19 2.40
CA PRO A 94 6.34 18.46 3.34
C PRO A 94 7.03 19.27 4.42
N TYR A 95 7.03 20.59 4.31
CA TYR A 95 7.75 21.51 5.18
C TYR A 95 6.85 22.68 5.56
N HIS A 96 6.70 22.92 6.86
CA HIS A 96 6.05 24.11 7.38
C HIS A 96 7.01 24.89 8.26
N GLU A 97 7.09 26.19 8.00
CA GLU A 97 7.80 27.11 8.88
C GLU A 97 6.85 27.52 10.02
N VAL A 98 7.21 27.13 11.24
CA VAL A 98 6.55 27.56 12.47
C VAL A 98 7.54 28.36 13.31
N GLN A 99 7.04 29.16 14.26
CA GLN A 99 7.91 29.97 15.13
C GLN A 99 8.85 29.06 15.94
N GLY A 100 10.09 28.91 15.46
CA GLY A 100 11.09 28.04 16.06
C GLY A 100 11.83 27.11 15.09
N GLY A 101 11.38 27.00 13.83
CA GLY A 101 12.10 26.25 12.79
C GLY A 101 11.19 25.64 11.73
N ILE A 102 11.81 24.86 10.85
CA ILE A 102 11.12 24.07 9.83
C ILE A 102 10.73 22.73 10.43
N HIS A 103 9.43 22.44 10.45
CA HIS A 103 8.92 21.14 10.86
C HIS A 103 8.47 20.32 9.65
N LYS A 104 8.69 19.00 9.76
CA LYS A 104 8.31 18.01 8.74
C LYS A 104 7.12 17.23 9.25
N TYR A 105 6.07 17.18 8.44
CA TYR A 105 4.84 16.47 8.72
C TYR A 105 4.41 15.71 7.48
N GLY A 106 3.85 14.52 7.66
CA GLY A 106 3.26 13.79 6.55
C GLY A 106 3.28 12.29 6.79
N THR A 107 2.19 11.63 6.44
CA THR A 107 2.14 10.17 6.44
C THR A 107 2.02 9.70 5.00
N LEU A 108 3.02 8.97 4.51
CA LEU A 108 2.91 8.27 3.24
C LEU A 108 1.91 7.14 3.46
N ILE A 109 0.85 7.12 2.68
CA ILE A 109 -0.13 6.04 2.68
C ILE A 109 0.15 5.19 1.46
N THR A 110 0.34 3.89 1.66
CA THR A 110 0.29 2.92 0.57
C THR A 110 -0.85 1.93 0.81
N VAL A 111 -1.60 1.62 -0.24
CA VAL A 111 -2.73 0.67 -0.17
C VAL A 111 -2.58 -0.33 -1.31
N GLU A 112 -2.61 -1.61 -0.99
CA GLU A 112 -2.53 -2.68 -1.99
C GLU A 112 -3.89 -3.00 -2.60
N PRO A 113 -3.91 -3.51 -3.85
CA PRO A 113 -5.09 -4.17 -4.40
C PRO A 113 -5.61 -5.27 -3.47
N GLY A 114 -6.93 -5.37 -3.33
CA GLY A 114 -7.61 -6.35 -2.48
C GLY A 114 -7.86 -5.89 -1.05
N ALA A 115 -7.36 -4.71 -0.65
CA ALA A 115 -7.72 -4.09 0.62
C ALA A 115 -9.18 -3.63 0.61
N LEU A 116 -9.87 -3.76 1.75
CA LEU A 116 -11.22 -3.20 1.94
C LEU A 116 -11.11 -1.70 2.22
N LEU A 117 -11.96 -0.90 1.56
CA LEU A 117 -11.98 0.55 1.74
C LEU A 117 -12.17 0.94 3.21
N ASP A 118 -13.10 0.31 3.91
CA ASP A 118 -13.42 0.65 5.29
C ASP A 118 -12.26 0.36 6.24
N ASP A 119 -11.58 -0.77 6.06
CA ASP A 119 -10.37 -1.13 6.82
C ASP A 119 -9.22 -0.16 6.50
N ALA A 120 -9.03 0.17 5.22
CA ALA A 120 -8.03 1.15 4.80
C ALA A 120 -8.28 2.50 5.46
N MET A 121 -9.53 3.00 5.45
CA MET A 121 -9.90 4.27 6.07
C MET A 121 -9.70 4.24 7.59
N ALA A 122 -10.06 3.16 8.27
CA ALA A 122 -9.83 3.01 9.71
C ALA A 122 -8.33 3.11 10.06
N ARG A 123 -7.48 2.42 9.29
CA ARG A 123 -6.03 2.46 9.49
C ARG A 123 -5.44 3.83 9.17
N ILE A 124 -5.85 4.45 8.06
CA ILE A 124 -5.40 5.79 7.67
C ILE A 124 -5.75 6.83 8.75
N LYS A 125 -6.98 6.79 9.28
CA LYS A 125 -7.40 7.68 10.38
C LYS A 125 -6.53 7.50 11.63
N SER A 126 -6.18 6.25 11.97
CA SER A 126 -5.32 5.94 13.11
C SER A 126 -3.84 6.28 12.90
N ALA A 127 -3.37 6.31 11.65
CA ALA A 127 -1.96 6.45 11.32
C ALA A 127 -1.52 7.92 11.14
N LEU A 128 -2.47 8.85 10.96
CA LEU A 128 -2.13 10.26 10.74
C LEU A 128 -1.33 10.81 11.92
N ARG A 129 -0.09 11.21 11.63
CA ARG A 129 0.75 11.90 12.61
C ARG A 129 0.55 13.41 12.57
N GLN A 130 0.57 13.99 13.77
CA GLN A 130 0.64 15.44 13.97
C GLN A 130 2.08 15.97 13.95
N ASP A 131 3.08 15.08 14.04
CA ASP A 131 4.51 15.42 13.99
C ASP A 131 5.35 14.32 13.33
N GLY A 132 6.36 14.75 12.57
CA GLY A 132 7.29 13.89 11.85
C GLY A 132 6.72 13.25 10.57
N ILE A 133 7.59 12.46 9.92
CA ILE A 133 7.25 11.67 8.73
C ILE A 133 6.95 10.23 9.15
N ALA A 134 5.91 9.65 8.57
CA ALA A 134 5.56 8.24 8.76
C ALA A 134 5.18 7.59 7.44
N HIS A 135 5.09 6.27 7.47
CA HIS A 135 4.50 5.48 6.39
C HIS A 135 3.56 4.44 6.98
N GLU A 136 2.33 4.45 6.50
CA GLU A 136 1.31 3.45 6.79
C GLU A 136 1.07 2.63 5.52
N HIS A 137 1.16 1.32 5.68
CA HIS A 137 0.95 0.37 4.60
C HIS A 137 -0.29 -0.48 4.88
N VAL A 138 -1.30 -0.38 4.02
CA VAL A 138 -2.52 -1.19 4.09
C VAL A 138 -2.44 -2.34 3.07
N GLY A 139 -2.16 -3.54 3.59
CA GLY A 139 -2.09 -4.75 2.78
C GLY A 139 -3.45 -5.23 2.27
N GLY A 140 -3.44 -5.89 1.12
CA GLY A 140 -4.62 -6.49 0.51
C GLY A 140 -4.94 -7.86 1.11
N SER A 141 -6.21 -8.27 1.08
CA SER A 141 -6.52 -9.68 1.27
C SER A 141 -6.09 -10.46 0.03
N PRO A 142 -5.30 -11.53 0.14
CA PRO A 142 -4.95 -12.35 -1.01
C PRO A 142 -6.24 -12.91 -1.64
N PRO A 143 -6.27 -13.14 -2.97
CA PRO A 143 -7.38 -13.84 -3.58
C PRO A 143 -7.55 -15.22 -2.90
N PRO A 144 -8.79 -15.71 -2.75
CA PRO A 144 -9.01 -17.06 -2.22
C PRO A 144 -8.26 -18.07 -3.10
N GLN A 145 -7.49 -18.95 -2.45
CA GLN A 145 -6.78 -20.07 -3.07
C GLN A 145 -7.76 -21.19 -3.45
#